data_AF-A0A6B3FXQ6-F1
#
_entry.id   AF-A0A6B3FXQ6-F1
#
_cell.length_a   1.000
_cell.length_b   1.000
_cell.length_c   1.000
_cell.angle_alpha   90.00
_cell.angle_beta   90.00
_cell.angle_gamma   90.00
#
_symmetry.space_group_name_H-M   'P 1'
#
loop_
_entity.id
_entity.type
_entity.pdbx_description
1 polymer ?
#
loop_
_entity_poly.entity_id
_entity_poly.type
_entity_poly.pdbx_seq_one_letter_code
_entity_poly.pdbx_strand_id
1 'polypeptide(L)' 'PRALGHDGAGGSCGLADPDASIALGYVMNRMGSRLADDPRKTALVNAVYAARRGAAGG' A
#
# COMPACT_ATOMS: atom_id res chain seq x y z
N PRO A 1 -5.01 11.64 -10.24
CA PRO A 1 -5.00 10.65 -9.14
C PRO A 1 -5.06 11.35 -7.77
N ARG A 2 -6.06 11.01 -6.96
CA ARG A 2 -6.25 11.61 -5.62
C ARG A 2 -5.65 10.77 -4.49
N ALA A 3 -4.87 9.74 -4.83
CA ALA A 3 -4.17 8.92 -3.85
C ALA A 3 -3.13 9.74 -3.08
N LEU A 4 -3.13 9.59 -1.76
CA LEU A 4 -2.22 10.24 -0.82
C LEU A 4 -1.68 9.21 0.17
N GLY A 5 -0.43 9.35 0.58
CA GLY A 5 0.21 8.39 1.49
C GLY A 5 1.62 8.80 1.90
N HIS A 6 2.20 8.01 2.80
CA HIS A 6 3.53 8.25 3.33
C HIS A 6 4.23 6.93 3.67
N ASP A 7 5.54 6.88 3.40
CA ASP A 7 6.41 5.78 3.76
C ASP A 7 7.15 6.07 5.07
N GLY A 8 7.17 5.10 5.97
CA GLY A 8 7.96 5.14 7.18
C GLY A 8 9.30 4.44 7.00
N ALA A 9 10.33 4.96 7.68
CA ALA A 9 11.66 4.37 7.70
C ALA A 9 11.59 2.88 8.13
N GLY A 10 12.33 2.04 7.40
CA GLY A 10 12.32 0.59 7.58
C GLY A 10 11.29 -0.14 6.73
N GLY A 11 10.32 0.56 6.12
CA GLY A 11 9.38 0.04 5.12
C GLY A 11 7.89 0.03 5.49
N SER A 12 7.47 0.74 6.54
CA SER A 12 6.04 0.87 6.90
C SER A 12 5.39 1.87 5.96
N CYS A 13 4.06 1.86 5.86
CA CYS A 13 3.36 2.88 5.07
C CYS A 13 1.90 3.03 5.47
N GLY A 14 1.33 4.19 5.13
CA GLY A 14 -0.11 4.44 5.10
C GLY A 14 -0.51 5.13 3.80
N LEU A 15 -1.64 4.74 3.22
CA LEU A 15 -2.20 5.40 2.04
C LEU A 15 -3.74 5.39 2.04
N ALA A 16 -4.31 6.36 1.33
CA ALA A 16 -5.73 6.42 0.97
C ALA A 16 -5.88 6.83 -0.49
N ASP A 17 -6.74 6.12 -1.23
CA ASP A 17 -7.14 6.45 -2.60
C ASP A 17 -8.68 6.52 -2.68
N PRO A 18 -9.26 7.73 -2.74
CA PRO A 18 -10.70 7.90 -2.85
C PRO A 18 -11.26 7.53 -4.22
N ASP A 19 -10.43 7.45 -5.27
CA ASP A 19 -10.88 7.02 -6.61
C ASP A 19 -11.13 5.51 -6.65
N ALA A 20 -10.33 4.73 -5.90
CA ALA A 20 -10.48 3.29 -5.77
C ALA A 20 -11.34 2.85 -4.55
N SER A 21 -11.71 3.79 -3.67
CA SER A 21 -12.30 3.53 -2.35
C SER A 21 -11.44 2.59 -1.50
N ILE A 22 -10.13 2.84 -1.44
CA ILE A 22 -9.16 2.02 -0.71
C ILE A 22 -8.43 2.86 0.34
N ALA A 23 -8.25 2.30 1.54
CA ALA A 23 -7.26 2.75 2.53
C ALA A 23 -6.44 1.55 3.01
N LEU A 24 -5.13 1.72 3.16
CA LEU A 24 -4.21 0.64 3.56
C LEU A 24 -3.15 1.16 4.53
N GLY A 25 -2.88 0.37 5.57
CA GLY A 25 -1.73 0.54 6.46
C GLY A 25 -0.90 -0.73 6.53
N TYR A 26 0.43 -0.60 6.43
CA TYR A 26 1.38 -1.69 6.61
C TYR A 26 2.40 -1.34 7.70
N VAL A 27 2.52 -2.21 8.69
CA VAL A 27 3.44 -2.09 9.83
C VAL A 27 4.21 -3.39 10.01
N MET A 28 5.43 -3.28 10.50
CA MET A 28 6.34 -4.41 10.68
C MET A 28 7.45 -4.06 11.67
N ASN A 29 8.04 -5.09 12.27
CA ASN A 29 9.12 -4.97 13.24
C ASN A 29 10.51 -5.30 12.65
N ARG A 30 10.56 -6.01 11.52
CA ARG A 30 11.81 -6.25 10.78
C ARG A 30 12.02 -5.13 9.77
N MET A 31 12.89 -4.18 10.13
CA MET A 31 13.27 -3.06 9.25
C MET A 31 14.03 -3.55 8.02
N GLY A 32 13.69 -3.00 6.86
CA GLY A 32 14.49 -3.05 5.65
C GLY A 32 15.46 -1.87 5.58
N SER A 33 16.33 -1.87 4.57
CA SER A 33 17.31 -0.80 4.32
C SER A 33 16.79 0.32 3.42
N ARG A 34 15.59 0.18 2.85
CA ARG A 34 15.01 1.17 1.93
C ARG A 34 14.27 2.25 2.71
N LEU A 35 14.48 3.52 2.33
CA LEU A 35 13.75 4.66 2.89
C LEU A 35 12.32 4.74 2.35
N ALA A 36 12.12 4.32 1.09
CA ALA A 36 10.82 4.25 0.42
C ALA A 36 10.75 2.98 -0.45
N ASP A 37 9.54 2.61 -0.86
CA ASP A 37 9.29 1.50 -1.80
C ASP A 37 9.87 0.17 -1.34
N ASP A 38 9.66 -0.17 -0.06
CA ASP A 38 9.93 -1.50 0.44
C ASP A 38 9.16 -2.54 -0.41
N PRO A 39 9.82 -3.58 -0.95
CA PRO A 39 9.18 -4.55 -1.83
C PRO A 39 8.00 -5.27 -1.17
N ARG A 40 7.99 -5.41 0.16
CA ARG A 40 6.88 -6.02 0.92
C ARG A 40 5.65 -5.12 0.90
N LYS A 41 5.83 -3.83 1.18
CA LYS A 41 4.79 -2.80 1.00
C LYS A 41 4.24 -2.87 -0.43
N THR A 42 5.13 -2.81 -1.42
CA THR A 42 4.73 -2.69 -2.83
C THR A 42 3.93 -3.91 -3.29
N ALA A 43 4.34 -5.10 -2.89
CA ALA A 43 3.59 -6.33 -3.15
C ALA A 43 2.18 -6.29 -2.53
N LEU A 44 2.06 -5.81 -1.28
CA LEU A 44 0.77 -5.70 -0.59
C LEU A 44 -0.15 -4.67 -1.28
N VAL A 45 0.37 -3.49 -1.63
CA VAL A 45 -0.37 -2.47 -2.38
C VAL A 45 -0.90 -3.07 -3.68
N ASN A 46 -0.03 -3.68 -4.49
CA ASN A 46 -0.43 -4.27 -5.77
C ASN A 46 -1.51 -5.35 -5.61
N ALA A 47 -1.39 -6.21 -4.60
CA ALA A 47 -2.36 -7.26 -4.32
C ALA A 47 -3.74 -6.69 -3.93
N VAL A 48 -3.79 -5.65 -3.09
CA VAL A 48 -5.04 -4.98 -2.69
C VAL A 48 -5.75 -4.35 -3.89
N TYR A 49 -5.02 -3.64 -4.75
CA TYR A 49 -5.60 -3.08 -5.97
C TYR A 49 -6.06 -4.16 -6.96
N ALA A 50 -5.33 -5.27 -7.07
CA ALA A 50 -5.75 -6.41 -7.90
C ALA A 50 -7.04 -7.06 -7.38
N ALA A 51 -7.14 -7.29 -6.07
CA ALA A 51 -8.33 -7.85 -5.44
C ALA A 51 -9.55 -6.92 -5.62
N ARG A 52 -9.36 -5.60 -5.47
CA ARG A 52 -10.44 -4.63 -5.69
C ARG A 52 -10.97 -4.66 -7.12
N ARG A 53 -10.10 -4.80 -8.12
CA ARG A 53 -10.50 -4.95 -9.53
C ARG A 53 -11.29 -6.23 -9.77
N GLY A 54 -10.90 -7.34 -9.13
CA GLY A 54 -11.65 -8.60 -9.20
C GLY A 54 -13.04 -8.52 -8.55
N ALA A 55 -13.17 -7.75 -7.45
CA ALA A 55 -14.44 -7.58 -6.74
C ALA A 55 -15.43 -6.61 -7.44
N ALA A 56 -15.00 -5.81 -8.41
CA ALA A 56 -15.84 -4.83 -9.10
C ALA A 56 -16.61 -5.42 -10.30
N GLY A 57 -16.40 -6.69 -10.63
CA GLY A 57 -17.00 -7.38 -11.78
C GLY A 57 -17.98 -8.51 -11.43
N GLY A 58 -18.50 -8.54 -10.19
CA GLY A 58 -19.49 -9.51 -9.71
C GLY A 58 -20.83 -8.87 -9.42
#